data_AF-A0A8X6U3I5-F1
#
_entry.id   AF-A0A8X6U3I5-F1
#
_cell.length_a   1.000
_cell.length_b   1.000
_cell.length_c   1.000
_cell.angle_alpha   90.00
_cell.angle_beta   90.00
_cell.angle_gamma   90.00
#
_symmetry.space_group_name_H-M   'P 1'
#
loop_
_entity.id
_entity.type
_entity.pdbx_description
1 polymer ?
#
loop_
_entity_poly.entity_id
_entity_poly.type
_entity_poly.pdbx_seq_one_letter_code
_entity_poly.pdbx_strand_id
1 'polypeptide(L)'
;MPENKWLEFENFNFNIPVPYTIYADFESLIVKINSSAPDPARSYTVPIADHIPCGYAYTVIGPDGNFKKPPVVYRGENAVDHFLENLIKEGNIKYFEKR
;
A
#
# COMPACT_ATOMS: atom_id res chain seq x y z
N MET A 1 20.81 15.01 -34.44
CA MET A 1 20.65 13.73 -33.71
C MET A 1 21.52 13.85 -32.47
N PRO A 2 21.03 13.58 -31.25
CA PRO A 2 21.90 13.58 -30.08
C PRO A 2 23.01 12.54 -30.26
N GLU A 3 24.23 12.89 -29.87
CA GLU A 3 25.43 12.07 -30.08
C GLU A 3 25.45 10.82 -29.18
N ASN A 4 24.78 10.87 -28.04
CA ASN A 4 24.76 9.78 -27.08
C ASN A 4 23.48 8.95 -27.20
N LYS A 5 23.64 7.64 -27.48
CA LYS A 5 22.53 6.69 -27.68
C LYS A 5 21.88 6.24 -26.37
N TRP A 6 22.58 6.43 -25.26
CA TRP A 6 22.18 5.92 -23.96
C TRP A 6 21.73 7.06 -23.05
N LEU A 7 20.61 6.82 -22.37
CA LEU A 7 20.10 7.71 -21.33
C LEU A 7 20.61 7.18 -19.99
N GLU A 8 21.45 7.97 -19.33
CA GLU A 8 21.98 7.64 -18.01
C GLU A 8 21.46 8.66 -17.00
N PHE A 9 21.14 8.18 -15.79
CA PHE A 9 20.63 9.03 -14.73
C PHE A 9 21.79 9.52 -13.86
N GLU A 10 22.21 10.77 -14.07
CA GLU A 10 23.37 11.36 -13.38
C GLU A 10 23.06 11.81 -11.94
N ASN A 11 21.79 12.02 -11.63
CA ASN A 11 21.33 12.69 -10.42
C ASN A 11 21.01 11.73 -9.26
N PHE A 12 21.82 10.67 -9.08
CA PHE A 12 21.63 9.69 -8.00
C PHE A 12 21.71 10.30 -6.59
N ASN A 13 22.44 11.41 -6.44
CA ASN A 13 22.57 12.17 -5.19
C ASN A 13 21.29 12.92 -4.77
N PHE A 14 20.32 13.08 -5.68
CA PHE A 14 19.02 13.69 -5.40
C PHE A 14 17.96 12.66 -4.96
N ASN A 15 18.34 11.39 -4.81
CA ASN A 15 17.46 10.42 -4.19
C ASN A 15 17.35 10.71 -2.70
N ILE A 16 16.12 10.86 -2.22
CA ILE A 16 15.84 10.86 -0.80
C ILE A 16 16.14 9.44 -0.31
N PRO A 17 17.08 9.23 0.62
CA PRO A 17 17.29 7.91 1.20
C PRO A 17 15.98 7.46 1.82
N VAL A 18 15.40 6.39 1.27
CA VAL A 18 14.16 5.81 1.78
C VAL A 18 14.48 5.27 3.18
N PRO A 19 13.93 5.85 4.25
CA PRO A 19 14.33 5.45 5.60
C PRO A 19 13.89 4.02 5.93
N TYR A 20 12.84 3.52 5.25
CA TYR A 20 12.36 2.14 5.30
C TYR A 20 11.27 1.91 4.24
N THR A 21 10.99 0.66 3.92
CA THR A 21 9.90 0.20 3.06
C THR A 21 8.85 -0.52 3.89
N ILE A 22 7.57 -0.25 3.65
CA ILE A 22 6.47 -1.00 4.25
C ILE A 22 5.84 -1.91 3.19
N TYR A 23 5.79 -3.21 3.46
CA TYR A 23 5.01 -4.17 2.67
C TYR A 23 3.72 -4.47 3.41
N ALA A 24 2.59 -4.37 2.73
CA ALA A 24 1.27 -4.56 3.32
C ALA A 24 0.30 -5.25 2.37
N ASP A 25 -0.67 -5.96 2.93
CA ASP A 25 -1.79 -6.56 2.21
C ASP A 25 -3.06 -6.56 3.07
N PHE A 26 -4.23 -6.58 2.43
CA PHE A 26 -5.55 -6.59 3.06
C PHE A 26 -6.32 -7.88 2.78
N GLU A 27 -7.07 -8.32 3.78
CA GLU A 27 -8.10 -9.33 3.62
C GLU A 27 -9.46 -8.65 3.53
N SER A 28 -10.32 -9.13 2.63
CA SER A 28 -11.65 -8.56 2.41
C SER A 28 -12.73 -9.63 2.37
N LEU A 29 -13.87 -9.32 2.96
CA LEU A 29 -15.10 -10.08 2.77
C LEU A 29 -15.74 -9.66 1.45
N ILE A 30 -16.08 -10.64 0.62
CA ILE A 30 -16.73 -10.40 -0.66
C ILE A 30 -18.24 -10.51 -0.44
N VAL A 31 -18.93 -9.37 -0.52
CA VAL A 31 -20.38 -9.27 -0.34
C VAL A 31 -21.04 -9.11 -1.70
N LYS A 32 -22.07 -9.92 -1.97
CA LYS A 32 -22.81 -9.81 -3.22
C LYS A 32 -23.59 -8.50 -3.26
N ILE A 33 -23.43 -7.75 -4.35
CA ILE A 33 -24.22 -6.55 -4.61
C ILE A 33 -25.49 -6.98 -5.34
N ASN A 34 -26.65 -6.62 -4.78
CA ASN A 34 -27.91 -6.72 -5.49
C ASN A 34 -28.20 -5.36 -6.13
N SER A 35 -28.06 -5.29 -7.45
CA SER A 35 -28.39 -4.11 -8.25
C SER A 35 -29.59 -4.37 -9.16
N SER A 36 -30.34 -3.31 -9.46
CA SER A 36 -31.44 -3.35 -10.43
C SER A 36 -30.91 -3.53 -11.85
N ALA A 37 -31.72 -4.12 -12.72
CA ALA A 37 -31.37 -4.29 -14.13
C ALA A 37 -31.04 -2.92 -14.76
N PRO A 38 -29.90 -2.82 -15.46
CA PRO A 38 -29.46 -1.56 -16.06
C PRO A 38 -30.25 -1.23 -17.33
N ASP A 39 -30.34 0.07 -17.65
CA ASP A 39 -31.06 0.58 -18.82
C ASP A 39 -30.35 0.15 -20.13
N PRO A 40 -31.02 -0.61 -21.02
CA PRO A 40 -30.42 -1.08 -22.27
C PRO A 40 -30.12 0.04 -23.27
N ALA A 41 -30.67 1.24 -23.12
CA ALA A 41 -30.41 2.38 -24.01
C ALA A 41 -29.10 3.11 -23.71
N ARG A 42 -28.39 2.76 -22.62
CA ARG A 42 -27.20 3.46 -22.16
C ARG A 42 -26.11 2.47 -21.81
N SER A 43 -24.86 2.85 -22.03
CA SER A 43 -23.72 2.08 -21.50
C SER A 43 -23.70 2.17 -19.97
N TYR A 44 -23.44 1.04 -19.32
CA TYR A 44 -23.39 0.93 -17.87
C TYR A 44 -22.27 -0.02 -17.43
N THR A 45 -21.85 0.11 -16.18
CA THR A 45 -20.96 -0.84 -15.50
C THR A 45 -21.74 -1.46 -14.33
N VAL A 46 -21.76 -2.78 -14.24
CA VAL A 46 -22.43 -3.50 -13.14
C VAL A 46 -21.38 -3.92 -12.11
N PRO A 47 -21.40 -3.34 -10.90
CA PRO A 47 -20.56 -3.83 -9.83
C PRO A 47 -21.07 -5.21 -9.36
N ILE A 48 -20.18 -6.20 -9.38
CA ILE A 48 -20.52 -7.61 -9.13
C ILE A 48 -20.43 -8.00 -7.64
N ALA A 49 -19.53 -7.36 -6.90
CA ALA A 49 -19.30 -7.64 -5.49
C ALA A 49 -18.66 -6.44 -4.79
N ASP A 50 -19.00 -6.26 -3.53
CA ASP A 50 -18.42 -5.28 -2.63
C ASP A 50 -17.33 -5.96 -1.80
N HIS A 51 -16.16 -5.33 -1.70
CA HIS A 51 -15.02 -5.86 -0.97
C HIS A 51 -14.89 -5.07 0.32
N ILE A 52 -15.34 -5.66 1.43
CA ILE A 52 -15.31 -5.03 2.75
C ILE A 52 -14.02 -5.47 3.45
N PRO A 53 -13.05 -4.57 3.68
CA PRO A 53 -11.80 -4.93 4.34
C PRO A 53 -12.06 -5.38 5.78
N CYS A 54 -11.56 -6.56 6.13
CA CYS A 54 -11.78 -7.21 7.43
C CYS A 54 -10.49 -7.54 8.18
N GLY A 55 -9.35 -7.22 7.58
CA GLY A 55 -8.05 -7.37 8.20
C GLY A 55 -6.92 -6.88 7.30
N TYR A 56 -5.74 -6.77 7.86
CA TYR A 56 -4.52 -6.48 7.13
C TYR A 56 -3.30 -7.08 7.83
N ALA A 57 -2.21 -7.18 7.08
CA ALA A 57 -0.89 -7.42 7.62
C ALA A 57 0.12 -6.44 7.00
N TYR A 58 1.07 -5.95 7.78
CA TYR A 58 2.22 -5.23 7.23
C TYR A 58 3.52 -5.50 7.98
N THR A 59 4.66 -5.29 7.32
CA THR A 59 5.99 -5.31 7.93
C THR A 59 6.81 -4.10 7.46
N VAL A 60 7.72 -3.65 8.32
CA VAL A 60 8.65 -2.55 8.05
C VAL A 60 10.04 -3.14 7.80
N ILE A 61 10.61 -2.80 6.65
CA ILE A 61 11.91 -3.28 6.18
C ILE A 61 12.87 -2.08 6.08
N GLY A 62 14.04 -2.18 6.71
CA GLY A 62 15.06 -1.14 6.62
C GLY A 62 15.64 -0.98 5.20
N PRO A 63 16.38 0.09 4.94
CA PRO A 63 16.89 0.43 3.61
C PRO A 63 17.85 -0.63 3.03
N ASP A 64 18.53 -1.39 3.90
CA ASP A 64 19.46 -2.46 3.56
C ASP A 64 18.81 -3.86 3.62
N GLY A 65 17.52 -3.95 3.95
CA GLY A 65 16.80 -5.21 4.14
C GLY A 65 17.20 -6.01 5.39
N ASN A 66 18.17 -5.54 6.19
CA ASN A 66 18.67 -6.24 7.37
C ASN A 66 17.74 -6.06 8.58
N PHE A 67 17.15 -4.88 8.72
CA PHE A 67 16.11 -4.65 9.70
C PHE A 67 14.77 -5.14 9.17
N LYS A 68 14.10 -6.02 9.92
CA LYS A 68 12.75 -6.50 9.63
C LYS A 68 11.93 -6.49 10.91
N LYS A 69 10.94 -5.62 10.98
CA LYS A 69 9.98 -5.63 12.09
C LYS A 69 9.07 -6.87 11.96
N PRO A 70 8.77 -7.58 13.05
CA PRO A 70 7.73 -8.61 13.03
C PRO A 70 6.44 -8.08 12.39
N PRO A 71 5.73 -8.87 11.56
CA PRO A 71 4.50 -8.43 10.93
C PRO A 71 3.46 -7.98 11.95
N VAL A 72 2.90 -6.79 11.73
CA VAL A 72 1.72 -6.30 12.45
C VAL A 72 0.51 -6.84 11.72
N VAL A 73 -0.36 -7.54 12.45
CA VAL A 73 -1.57 -8.17 11.90
C VAL A 73 -2.77 -7.64 12.66
N TYR A 74 -3.81 -7.28 11.92
CA TYR A 74 -5.09 -6.88 12.46
C TYR A 74 -6.22 -7.65 11.78
N ARG A 75 -7.22 -8.04 12.58
CA ARG A 75 -8.46 -8.66 12.10
C ARG A 75 -9.62 -8.04 12.87
N GLY A 76 -10.57 -7.49 12.14
CA GLY A 76 -11.70 -6.78 12.72
C GLY A 76 -12.31 -5.78 11.77
N GLU A 77 -13.39 -5.16 12.22
CA GLU A 77 -14.05 -4.05 11.54
C GLU A 77 -13.13 -2.81 11.50
N ASN A 78 -13.40 -1.88 10.58
CA ASN A 78 -12.60 -0.66 10.42
C ASN A 78 -11.11 -0.94 10.15
N ALA A 79 -10.81 -2.05 9.44
CA ALA A 79 -9.45 -2.46 9.15
C ALA A 79 -8.64 -1.38 8.42
N VAL A 80 -9.30 -0.60 7.55
CA VAL A 80 -8.66 0.51 6.81
C VAL A 80 -8.24 1.64 7.76
N ASP A 81 -9.12 2.09 8.65
CA ASP A 81 -8.80 3.18 9.58
C ASP A 81 -7.68 2.77 10.53
N HIS A 82 -7.77 1.55 11.09
CA HIS A 82 -6.73 1.01 11.95
C HIS A 82 -5.38 0.85 11.22
N PHE A 83 -5.41 0.50 9.93
CA PHE A 83 -4.21 0.44 9.10
C PHE A 83 -3.57 1.82 8.94
N LEU A 84 -4.35 2.83 8.53
CA LEU A 84 -3.86 4.19 8.30
C LEU A 84 -3.30 4.81 9.59
N GLU A 85 -3.99 4.64 10.72
CA GLU A 85 -3.49 5.08 12.03
C GLU A 85 -2.13 4.47 12.37
N ASN A 86 -1.96 3.17 12.09
CA ASN A 86 -0.71 2.50 12.35
C ASN A 86 0.39 2.94 11.39
N LEU A 87 0.11 3.17 10.10
CA LEU A 87 1.09 3.75 9.18
C LEU A 87 1.57 5.14 9.62
N ILE A 88 0.66 5.99 10.12
CA ILE A 88 1.02 7.30 10.68
C ILE A 88 1.92 7.13 11.90
N LYS A 89 1.63 6.17 12.79
CA LYS A 89 2.50 5.84 13.93
C LYS A 89 3.87 5.38 13.46
N GLU A 90 3.96 4.51 12.44
CA GLU A 90 5.24 4.09 11.85
C GLU A 90 6.06 5.29 11.34
N GLY A 91 5.40 6.25 10.68
CA GLY A 91 6.01 7.50 10.20
C GLY A 91 6.67 8.37 11.27
N ASN A 92 6.19 8.26 12.51
CA ASN A 92 6.71 9.05 13.63
C ASN A 92 7.80 8.33 14.43
N ILE A 93 8.10 7.06 14.11
CA ILE A 93 9.11 6.27 14.81
C ILE A 93 10.47 6.44 14.15
N LYS A 94 11.46 6.81 14.97
CA LYS A 94 12.87 6.93 14.57
C LYS A 94 13.57 5.57 14.66
N TYR A 95 13.28 4.68 13.71
CA TYR A 95 13.84 3.33 13.67
C TYR A 95 15.37 3.27 13.51
N PHE A 96 15.97 4.27 12.85
CA PHE A 96 17.35 4.19 12.36
C PHE A 96 18.26 5.34 12.83
N GLU A 97 17.84 6.16 13.80
CA GLU A 97 18.63 7.30 14.31
C GLU A 97 19.82 6.94 15.21
N LYS A 98 20.16 5.65 15.37
CA LYS A 98 21.27 5.16 16.22
C LYS A 98 22.33 4.36 15.46
N ARG A 99 22.58 4.68 14.19
CA ARG A 99 23.75 4.17 13.46
C ARG A 99 24.79 5.27 13.29
#